data_AF-A0A3P0P1J1-F1
#
_entry.id   AF-A0A3P0P1J1-F1
#
_cell.length_a   1.000
_cell.length_b   1.000
_cell.length_c   1.000
_cell.angle_alpha   90.00
_cell.angle_beta   90.00
_cell.angle_gamma   90.00
#
_symmetry.space_group_name_H-M   'P 1'
#
loop_
_entity.id
_entity.type
_entity.pdbx_description
1 polymer ?
#
loop_
_entity_poly.entity_id
_entity_poly.type
_entity_poly.pdbx_seq_one_letter_code
_entity_poly.pdbx_strand_id
1 'polypeptide(L)' 'GYAWLDTGTHDSLIEAASFIATLQKRQGLMVACPEEIAYRKRWIDEEQVLKLAQPLSKNAYGQYLRNLLTNQVAWLSR' A
#
# COMPACT_ATOMS: atom_id res chain seq x y z
N GLY A 1 -11.15 0.67 16.73
CA GLY A 1 -11.44 2.11 16.61
C GLY A 1 -10.99 2.62 15.26
N TYR A 2 -11.29 3.87 14.93
CA TYR A 2 -10.82 4.55 13.72
C TYR A 2 -9.71 5.52 14.06
N ALA A 3 -8.76 5.69 13.13
CA ALA A 3 -7.72 6.71 13.21
C ALA A 3 -8.03 7.81 12.20
N TRP A 4 -8.11 9.06 12.68
CA TRP A 4 -8.17 10.26 11.84
C TRP A 4 -6.98 11.12 12.22
N LEU A 5 -6.13 11.42 11.24
CA LEU A 5 -4.84 12.06 11.41
C LEU A 5 -4.80 13.29 10.49
N ASP A 6 -4.23 14.37 11.00
CA ASP A 6 -3.98 15.61 10.29
C ASP A 6 -2.45 15.80 10.13
N THR A 7 -2.04 16.51 9.08
CA THR A 7 -0.64 16.85 8.82
C THR A 7 -0.43 18.37 8.76
N GLY A 8 -1.21 19.13 9.51
CA GLY A 8 -1.23 20.60 9.54
C GLY A 8 -0.10 21.23 10.35
N THR A 9 0.62 20.46 11.18
CA THR A 9 1.82 20.89 11.90
C THR A 9 2.97 19.91 11.68
N HIS A 10 4.20 20.36 11.96
CA HIS A 10 5.38 19.49 11.89
C HIS A 10 5.25 18.28 12.81
N ASP A 11 4.73 18.47 14.01
CA ASP A 11 4.54 17.40 14.98
C ASP A 11 3.42 16.44 14.53
N SER A 12 2.28 16.96 14.06
CA SER A 12 1.16 16.11 13.61
C SER A 12 1.53 15.28 12.38
N LEU A 13 2.36 15.83 11.49
CA LEU A 13 2.93 15.08 10.36
C LEU A 13 3.83 13.92 10.82
N ILE A 14 4.71 14.16 11.78
CA ILE A 14 5.62 13.12 12.30
C ILE A 14 4.84 12.00 12.99
N GLU A 15 3.81 12.35 13.78
CA GLU A 15 2.91 11.39 14.41
C GLU A 15 2.17 10.54 13.37
N ALA A 16 1.60 11.18 12.35
CA ALA A 16 0.88 10.49 11.29
C ALA A 16 1.81 9.54 10.51
N ALA A 17 3.00 10.00 10.15
CA ALA A 17 3.99 9.18 9.46
C ALA A 17 4.42 7.97 10.31
N SER A 18 4.67 8.18 11.60
CA SER A 18 5.06 7.11 12.53
C SER A 18 3.96 6.07 12.74
N PHE A 19 2.70 6.52 12.77
CA PHE A 19 1.54 5.64 12.85
C PHE A 19 1.42 4.74 11.61
N ILE A 20 1.51 5.31 10.41
CA ILE A 20 1.46 4.56 9.15
C ILE A 20 2.64 3.60 9.03
N ALA A 21 3.86 4.04 9.33
CA ALA A 21 5.06 3.20 9.27
C ALA A 21 4.95 1.97 10.19
N THR A 22 4.42 2.16 11.40
CA THR A 22 4.22 1.07 12.36
C THR A 22 3.19 0.06 11.86
N LEU A 23 2.07 0.53 11.31
CA LEU A 23 1.03 -0.33 10.74
C LEU A 23 1.56 -1.16 9.57
N GLN A 24 2.21 -0.51 8.60
CA GLN A 24 2.75 -1.17 7.42
C GLN A 24 3.80 -2.22 7.79
N LYS A 25 4.71 -1.90 8.73
CA LYS A 25 5.74 -2.84 9.19
C LYS A 25 5.15 -4.08 9.88
N ARG A 26 4.05 -3.91 10.63
CA ARG A 26 3.42 -5.01 11.37
C ARG A 26 2.54 -5.90 10.49
N GLN A 27 1.81 -5.31 9.55
CA GLN A 27 0.86 -6.04 8.70
C GLN A 27 1.48 -6.55 7.39
N GLY A 28 2.61 -5.97 6.97
CA GLY A 28 3.21 -6.28 5.67
C GLY A 28 2.40 -5.76 4.48
N LEU A 29 1.47 -4.83 4.72
CA LEU A 29 0.59 -4.22 3.72
C LEU A 29 0.83 -2.72 3.61
N MET A 30 0.65 -2.17 2.41
CA MET A 30 0.81 -0.75 2.17
C MET A 30 -0.54 -0.04 2.29
N VAL A 31 -0.66 0.87 3.26
CA VAL A 31 -1.81 1.78 3.36
C VAL A 31 -1.83 2.75 2.17
N ALA A 32 -3.01 2.93 1.57
CA ALA A 32 -3.26 3.87 0.48
C ALA A 32 -2.43 3.68 -0.80
N CYS A 33 -2.11 2.43 -1.16
CA CYS A 33 -1.50 2.08 -2.45
C CYS A 33 -2.53 2.16 -3.60
N PRO A 34 -2.44 3.13 -4.54
CA PRO A 34 -3.45 3.30 -5.58
C PRO A 34 -3.50 2.14 -6.58
N GLU A 35 -2.35 1.58 -6.94
CA GLU A 35 -2.25 0.46 -7.89
C GLU A 35 -2.92 -0.79 -7.32
N GLU A 36 -2.74 -1.07 -6.03
CA GLU A 36 -3.43 -2.18 -5.36
C GLU A 36 -4.95 -1.97 -5.36
N ILE A 37 -5.41 -0.76 -5.02
CA ILE A 37 -6.84 -0.44 -5.02
C ILE A 37 -7.42 -0.62 -6.44
N ALA A 38 -6.73 -0.10 -7.45
CA ALA A 38 -7.14 -0.20 -8.85
C ALA A 38 -7.20 -1.65 -9.33
N TYR A 39 -6.17 -2.45 -9.03
CA TYR A 39 -6.13 -3.87 -9.38
C TYR A 39 -7.26 -4.65 -8.72
N ARG A 40 -7.47 -4.47 -7.40
CA ARG A 40 -8.56 -5.15 -6.66
C ARG A 40 -9.95 -4.72 -7.13
N LYS A 41 -10.11 -3.46 -7.57
CA LYS A 41 -11.34 -2.94 -8.18
C LYS A 41 -11.49 -3.32 -9.66
N ARG A 42 -10.54 -4.07 -10.23
CA ARG A 42 -10.49 -4.47 -11.65
C ARG A 42 -10.48 -3.28 -12.62
N TRP A 43 -9.94 -2.14 -12.19
CA TRP A 43 -9.71 -0.98 -13.06
C TRP A 43 -8.45 -1.18 -13.91
N ILE A 44 -7.51 -1.97 -13.41
CA ILE A 44 -6.32 -2.41 -14.14
C ILE A 44 -6.14 -3.92 -13.99
N ASP A 45 -5.48 -4.54 -14.97
CA ASP A 45 -5.12 -5.94 -14.95
C ASP A 45 -3.72 -6.19 -14.37
N GLU A 46 -3.34 -7.47 -14.30
CA GLU A 46 -2.05 -7.91 -13.77
C GLU A 46 -0.86 -7.39 -14.60
N GLU A 47 -0.99 -7.33 -15.93
CA GLU A 47 0.08 -6.87 -16.81
C GLU A 47 0.35 -5.37 -16.57
N GLN A 48 -0.70 -4.59 -16.39
CA GLN A 48 -0.62 -3.17 -16.04
C GLN A 48 0.05 -2.96 -14.67
N VAL A 49 -0.28 -3.78 -13.66
CA VAL A 49 0.42 -3.73 -12.35
C VAL A 49 1.90 -4.06 -12.49
N LEU A 50 2.26 -5.10 -13.25
CA LEU A 50 3.65 -5.47 -13.48
C LEU A 50 4.43 -4.35 -14.17
N LYS A 51 3.83 -3.69 -15.16
CA LYS A 51 4.43 -2.56 -15.86
C LYS A 51 4.71 -1.38 -14.92
N LEU A 52 3.83 -1.11 -13.97
CA LEU A 52 4.02 -0.08 -12.93
C LEU A 52 5.07 -0.50 -11.89
N ALA A 53 5.14 -1.79 -11.55
CA ALA A 53 6.13 -2.33 -10.61
C ALA A 53 7.56 -2.36 -11.17
N GLN A 54 7.71 -2.49 -12.49
CA GLN A 54 9.01 -2.62 -13.17
C GLN A 54 10.00 -1.47 -12.86
N PRO A 55 9.64 -0.18 -13.02
CA PRO A 55 10.56 0.92 -12.69
C PRO A 55 10.84 1.03 -11.18
N LEU A 56 9.92 0.58 -10.33
CA LEU A 56 10.01 0.65 -8.87
C LEU A 56 10.67 -0.59 -8.25
N SER A 57 11.09 -1.54 -9.09
CA SER A 57 11.60 -2.86 -8.71
C SER A 57 12.72 -2.89 -7.68
N LYS A 58 13.49 -1.80 -7.58
CA LYS A 58 14.64 -1.66 -6.68
C LYS A 58 14.26 -1.25 -5.26
N ASN A 59 13.00 -0.85 -5.00
CA ASN A 59 12.55 -0.43 -3.68
C ASN A 59 11.45 -1.37 -3.13
N ALA A 60 11.13 -1.19 -1.84
CA ALA A 60 10.13 -1.99 -1.16
C ALA A 60 8.73 -1.86 -1.78
N TYR A 61 8.42 -0.74 -2.42
CA TYR A 61 7.13 -0.51 -3.07
C TYR A 61 6.97 -1.36 -4.35
N GLY A 62 7.98 -1.37 -5.23
CA GLY A 62 7.92 -2.24 -6.42
C GLY A 62 7.94 -3.73 -6.07
N GLN A 63 8.64 -4.10 -4.99
CA GLN A 63 8.58 -5.47 -4.45
C GLN A 63 7.18 -5.80 -3.92
N TYR A 64 6.53 -4.86 -3.21
CA TYR A 64 5.16 -5.01 -2.76
C TYR A 64 4.17 -5.24 -3.90
N LEU A 65 4.24 -4.42 -4.96
CA LEU A 65 3.35 -4.55 -6.13
C LEU A 65 3.49 -5.90 -6.85
N ARG A 66 4.69 -6.47 -6.89
CA ARG A 66 4.89 -7.83 -7.42
C ARG A 66 4.31 -8.89 -6.51
N ASN A 67 4.56 -8.75 -5.21
CA ASN A 67 4.05 -9.67 -4.20
C ASN A 67 2.52 -9.67 -4.15
N LEU A 68 1.87 -8.55 -4.48
CA LEU A 68 0.40 -8.46 -4.60
C LEU A 68 -0.19 -9.46 -5.59
N LEU A 69 0.54 -9.76 -6.68
CA LEU A 69 0.09 -10.68 -7.72
C LEU A 69 0.27 -12.14 -7.31
N THR A 70 1.33 -12.43 -6.54
CA THR A 70 1.66 -13.78 -6.07
C THR A 70 0.91 -14.18 -4.81
N ASN A 71 0.73 -13.25 -3.87
CA ASN A 71 0.06 -13.50 -2.60
C ASN A 71 -1.37 -12.98 -2.66
N GLN A 72 -2.34 -13.90 -2.61
CA GLN A 72 -3.70 -13.56 -2.21
C GLN A 72 -3.70 -13.12 -0.76
N VAL A 73 -3.38 -11.84 -0.51
CA VAL A 73 -3.61 -11.23 0.79
C VAL A 73 -5.10 -11.39 1.10
N ALA A 74 -5.40 -12.13 2.15
CA ALA A 74 -6.74 -12.42 2.63
C ALA A 74 -7.40 -11.17 3.24
N TRP A 75 -7.67 -10.18 2.40
CA TRP A 75 -8.79 -9.30 2.68
C TRP A 75 -10.03 -10.16 2.48
N LEU A 76 -10.65 -10.61 3.57
CA LEU A 76 -11.95 -11.26 3.56
C LEU A 76 -12.95 -10.27 2.94
N SER A 77 -13.09 -10.30 1.62
CA SER A 77 -14.23 -9.74 0.92
C SER A 77 -15.42 -10.60 1.30
N ARG A 78 -16.14 -10.18 2.34
CA ARG A 78 -17.58 -10.48 2.44
C ARG A 78 -18.32 -9.63 1.42
#